data_AF-A0AB32V7S2-F1
#
_entry.id   AF-A0AB32V7S2-F1
#
_cell.length_a   1.000
_cell.length_b   1.000
_cell.length_c   1.000
_cell.angle_alpha   90.00
_cell.angle_beta   90.00
_cell.angle_gamma   90.00
#
_symmetry.space_group_name_H-M   'P 1'
#
loop_
_entity.id
_entity.type
_entity.pdbx_description
1 polymer ?
#
loop_
_entity_poly.entity_id
_entity_poly.type
_entity_poly.pdbx_seq_one_letter_code
_entity_poly.pdbx_strand_id
1 'polypeptide(L)'
;MAKTKENPFPSIAQCASIGRDKHTVVADMDGTLLRGRSSFPYFALVAFEVGGILRLLFLLLASPVAGILYYFISEAAGIRVLIFATFVGMKVSDIESVARAVLPKFYSSDLHPETWRVFSSCGKSCVLTANPRVMVEAFLKDYLGADMVTGTEIHVFRGRATGLVKSPGILVGKNKADALENAFKDKPVADIALGDRKTDYPFMKLCKESYVVPAKPKVEAVSHDKLPKPIVFHDGRLVQKPTPFMALLTILWIPVGFLLACLRIAAGALLPMPLVYYAFWALGVRVHIKGTPPPPAKKSIGQTGVLFICSHRTLLDPIFLSTALGRKIPAVTYSLSRLSEVISPIKTIRLSRDRATDASMIKKLLEAGDLVICPEGTTCREPFLLRFSALFAELTNELVPVAMANRMSMFHGTTARGWKGMDPFYFFMNPSPAYEVTFLNKLPHELTCSAGKSSHEVANYIQRMIAASLSYECTSFTRKDKYRALAGNDGTVVEKPKLSPNKVMGC
;
A
#
# COMPACT_ATOMS: atom_id res chain seq x y z
N MET A 1 44.20 24.54 -3.90
CA MET A 1 42.99 25.03 -3.19
C MET A 1 41.89 25.30 -4.22
N ALA A 2 40.93 24.39 -4.35
CA ALA A 2 39.79 24.59 -5.25
C ALA A 2 38.84 25.63 -4.63
N LYS A 3 38.59 26.74 -5.33
CA LYS A 3 37.56 27.72 -4.95
C LYS A 3 36.21 26.99 -4.89
N THR A 4 35.66 26.83 -3.69
CA THR A 4 34.25 26.48 -3.48
C THR A 4 33.42 27.58 -4.11
N LYS A 5 32.91 27.35 -5.34
CA LYS A 5 31.95 28.26 -5.97
C LYS A 5 30.73 28.36 -5.06
N GLU A 6 30.52 29.53 -4.48
CA GLU A 6 29.36 29.84 -3.64
C GLU A 6 28.07 29.53 -4.40
N ASN A 7 27.12 28.88 -3.73
CA ASN A 7 25.78 28.73 -4.27
C ASN A 7 25.13 30.12 -4.32
N PRO A 8 24.55 30.53 -5.46
CA PRO A 8 23.99 31.88 -5.62
C PRO A 8 22.69 32.09 -4.82
N PHE A 9 22.20 31.06 -4.15
CA PHE A 9 20.93 31.06 -3.42
C PHE A 9 21.15 30.65 -1.97
N PRO A 10 20.45 31.29 -1.02
CA PRO A 10 20.46 30.91 0.38
C PRO A 10 19.93 29.48 0.62
N SER A 11 20.25 28.90 1.77
CA SER A 11 19.70 27.60 2.16
C SER A 11 18.24 27.74 2.62
N ILE A 12 17.42 26.71 2.39
CA ILE A 12 16.02 26.66 2.86
C ILE A 12 15.86 26.88 4.38
N ALA A 13 16.90 26.61 5.17
CA ALA A 13 16.91 26.91 6.60
C ALA A 13 16.71 28.42 6.90
N GLN A 14 17.07 29.29 5.96
CA GLN A 14 16.90 30.74 6.08
C GLN A 14 15.52 31.22 5.59
N CYS A 15 14.68 30.33 5.05
CA CYS A 15 13.35 30.67 4.58
C CYS A 15 12.36 30.70 5.75
N ALA A 16 11.81 31.88 6.04
CA ALA A 16 10.74 32.06 7.02
C ALA A 16 9.42 31.44 6.52
N SER A 17 8.76 30.67 7.39
CA SER A 17 7.47 30.01 7.11
C SER A 17 6.27 30.70 7.75
N ILE A 18 6.46 31.84 8.43
CA ILE A 18 5.38 32.60 9.07
C ILE A 18 4.89 33.68 8.09
N GLY A 19 3.57 33.86 7.99
CA GLY A 19 2.95 34.90 7.16
C GLY A 19 3.03 34.62 5.65
N ARG A 20 3.10 33.34 5.25
CA ARG A 20 3.22 32.92 3.85
C ARG A 20 1.88 32.56 3.18
N ASP A 21 0.75 32.76 3.86
CA ASP A 21 -0.60 32.36 3.40
C ASP A 21 -1.06 33.01 2.08
N LYS A 22 -0.44 34.12 1.67
CA LYS A 22 -0.74 34.81 0.40
C LYS A 22 0.29 34.51 -0.70
N HIS A 23 1.38 33.83 -0.36
CA HIS A 23 2.48 33.57 -1.28
C HIS A 23 2.24 32.29 -2.09
N THR A 24 2.80 32.29 -3.29
CA THR A 24 2.87 31.13 -4.18
C THR A 24 4.25 30.51 -4.13
N VAL A 25 4.34 29.24 -3.77
CA VAL A 25 5.59 28.46 -3.77
C VAL A 25 5.66 27.55 -4.99
N VAL A 26 6.86 27.47 -5.59
CA VAL A 26 7.20 26.52 -6.64
C VAL A 26 8.34 25.64 -6.14
N ALA A 27 8.16 24.33 -6.18
CA ALA A 27 9.19 23.39 -5.71
C ALA A 27 9.51 22.32 -6.76
N ASP A 28 10.78 21.93 -6.83
CA ASP A 28 11.13 20.63 -7.42
C ASP A 28 10.69 19.48 -6.50
N MET A 29 10.60 18.27 -7.06
CA MET A 29 10.20 17.08 -6.32
C MET A 29 11.38 16.29 -5.76
N ASP A 30 12.24 15.71 -6.60
CA ASP A 30 13.33 14.84 -6.15
C ASP A 30 14.44 15.67 -5.51
N GLY A 31 14.91 15.29 -4.32
CA GLY A 31 15.94 16.05 -3.59
C GLY A 31 15.47 17.38 -2.97
N THR A 32 14.26 17.84 -3.31
CA THR A 32 13.65 19.08 -2.81
C THR A 32 12.46 18.77 -1.92
N LEU A 33 11.29 18.42 -2.47
CA LEU A 33 10.15 17.94 -1.66
C LEU A 33 10.43 16.57 -1.05
N LEU A 34 11.10 15.70 -1.79
CA LEU A 34 11.55 14.40 -1.32
C LEU A 34 13.02 14.48 -0.90
N ARG A 35 13.40 13.70 0.12
CA ARG A 35 14.80 13.61 0.57
C ARG A 35 15.68 12.92 -0.47
N GLY A 36 15.14 11.89 -1.13
CA GLY A 36 15.86 11.14 -2.15
C GLY A 36 16.05 11.94 -3.43
N ARG A 37 17.30 12.07 -3.88
CA ARG A 37 17.63 12.71 -5.16
C ARG A 37 17.57 11.78 -6.39
N SER A 38 17.20 10.52 -6.17
CA SER A 38 17.12 9.51 -7.22
C SER A 38 15.68 9.05 -7.36
N SER A 39 15.16 9.17 -8.57
CA SER A 39 13.81 8.76 -8.92
C SER A 39 13.71 7.24 -9.16
N PHE A 40 14.84 6.54 -9.33
CA PHE A 40 14.90 5.10 -9.65
C PHE A 40 13.96 4.25 -8.78
N PRO A 41 13.88 4.41 -7.44
CA PRO A 41 13.03 3.56 -6.62
C PRO A 41 11.54 3.68 -6.97
N TYR A 42 11.08 4.85 -7.41
CA TYR A 42 9.69 5.06 -7.80
C TYR A 42 9.39 4.47 -9.18
N PHE A 43 10.34 4.55 -10.12
CA PHE A 43 10.27 3.82 -11.39
C PHE A 43 10.28 2.30 -11.16
N ALA A 44 11.11 1.82 -10.24
CA ALA A 44 11.20 0.41 -9.87
C ALA A 44 9.90 -0.13 -9.26
N LEU A 45 9.21 0.67 -8.44
CA LEU A 45 7.87 0.34 -7.94
C LEU A 45 6.89 0.17 -9.10
N VAL A 46 6.84 1.10 -10.05
CA VAL A 46 5.95 0.99 -11.22
C VAL A 46 6.30 -0.21 -12.09
N ALA A 47 7.60 -0.41 -12.35
CA ALA A 47 8.13 -1.55 -13.11
C ALA A 47 7.68 -2.88 -12.51
N PHE A 48 7.81 -3.04 -11.18
CA PHE A 48 7.45 -4.27 -10.48
C PHE A 48 5.93 -4.47 -10.41
N GLU A 49 5.17 -3.44 -10.03
CA GLU A 49 3.72 -3.57 -9.79
C GLU A 49 2.92 -3.74 -11.09
N VAL A 50 3.35 -3.13 -12.20
CA VAL A 50 2.67 -3.27 -13.50
C VAL A 50 3.30 -4.38 -14.35
N GLY A 51 4.63 -4.42 -14.43
CA GLY A 51 5.36 -5.29 -15.34
C GLY A 51 5.96 -6.54 -14.70
N GLY A 52 5.84 -6.70 -13.38
CA GLY A 52 6.39 -7.83 -12.64
C GLY A 52 7.92 -7.81 -12.52
N ILE A 53 8.47 -8.93 -12.04
CA ILE A 53 9.90 -9.08 -11.79
C ILE A 53 10.77 -8.89 -13.05
N LEU A 54 10.31 -9.35 -14.22
CA LEU A 54 11.09 -9.24 -15.47
C LEU A 54 11.26 -7.79 -15.89
N ARG A 55 10.25 -6.95 -15.69
CA ARG A 55 10.33 -5.52 -15.97
C ARG A 55 11.22 -4.80 -14.97
N LEU A 56 11.16 -5.18 -13.69
CA LEU A 56 12.08 -4.67 -12.67
C LEU A 56 13.54 -5.03 -13.01
N LEU A 57 13.79 -6.26 -13.45
CA LEU A 57 15.11 -6.70 -13.93
C LEU A 57 15.58 -5.87 -15.13
N PHE A 58 14.72 -5.67 -16.13
CA PHE A 58 15.05 -4.83 -17.28
C PHE A 58 15.44 -3.40 -16.89
N LEU A 59 14.66 -2.78 -15.99
CA LEU A 59 14.97 -1.45 -15.46
C LEU A 59 16.30 -1.44 -14.69
N LEU A 60 16.55 -2.45 -13.86
CA LEU A 60 17.80 -2.56 -13.10
C LEU A 60 19.01 -2.69 -14.03
N LEU A 61 18.93 -3.52 -15.07
CA LEU A 61 19.98 -3.68 -16.07
C LEU A 61 20.20 -2.42 -16.91
N ALA A 62 19.15 -1.63 -17.16
CA ALA A 62 19.26 -0.34 -17.84
C ALA A 62 19.80 0.78 -16.92
N SER A 63 19.81 0.60 -15.60
CA SER A 63 20.17 1.65 -14.64
C SER A 63 21.62 2.13 -14.73
N PRO A 64 22.65 1.30 -15.00
CA PRO A 64 24.02 1.78 -15.19
C PRO A 64 24.13 2.67 -16.43
N VAL A 65 23.46 2.30 -17.53
CA VAL A 65 23.41 3.11 -18.75
C VAL A 65 22.70 4.43 -18.48
N ALA A 66 21.55 4.40 -17.77
CA ALA A 66 20.86 5.61 -17.36
C ALA A 66 21.75 6.51 -16.50
N GLY A 67 22.52 5.95 -15.57
CA GLY A 67 23.48 6.67 -14.74
C GLY A 67 24.61 7.31 -15.54
N ILE A 68 25.22 6.56 -16.47
CA ILE A 68 26.28 7.10 -17.35
C ILE A 68 25.73 8.28 -18.16
N LEU A 69 24.56 8.12 -18.79
CA LEU A 69 23.94 9.20 -19.55
C LEU A 69 23.59 10.40 -18.67
N TYR A 70 23.07 10.16 -17.46
CA TYR A 70 22.69 11.20 -16.50
C TYR A 70 23.89 12.07 -16.10
N TYR A 71 25.02 11.45 -15.74
CA TYR A 71 26.18 12.17 -15.20
C TYR A 71 27.15 12.68 -16.26
N PHE A 72 27.32 11.97 -17.38
CA PHE A 72 28.31 12.33 -18.41
C PHE A 72 27.73 13.04 -19.63
N ILE A 73 26.42 12.93 -19.90
CA ILE A 73 25.79 13.55 -21.07
C ILE A 73 24.77 14.61 -20.64
N SER A 74 23.64 14.19 -20.07
CA SER A 74 22.63 15.08 -19.53
C SER A 74 21.66 14.32 -18.63
N GLU A 75 21.18 14.99 -17.59
CA GLU A 75 20.14 14.48 -16.69
C GLU A 75 18.89 14.02 -17.47
N ALA A 76 18.49 14.78 -18.50
CA ALA A 76 17.39 14.43 -19.39
C ALA A 76 17.60 13.09 -20.13
N ALA A 77 18.82 12.79 -20.60
CA ALA A 77 19.11 11.53 -21.29
C ALA A 77 18.98 10.32 -20.37
N GLY A 78 19.47 10.42 -19.13
CA GLY A 78 19.30 9.35 -18.13
C GLY A 78 17.84 9.08 -17.78
N ILE A 79 17.05 10.14 -17.58
CA ILE A 79 15.62 10.02 -17.28
C ILE A 79 14.85 9.39 -18.45
N ARG A 80 15.19 9.70 -19.70
CA ARG A 80 14.60 9.04 -20.89
C ARG A 80 14.78 7.53 -20.85
N VAL A 81 15.95 7.03 -20.44
CA VAL A 81 16.19 5.58 -20.31
C VAL A 81 15.31 4.97 -19.21
N LEU A 82 15.19 5.63 -18.05
CA LEU A 82 14.31 5.15 -16.97
C LEU A 82 12.84 5.10 -17.40
N ILE A 83 12.37 6.14 -18.11
CA ILE A 83 11.02 6.21 -18.68
C ILE A 83 10.81 5.08 -19.67
N PHE A 84 11.72 4.90 -20.63
CA PHE A 84 11.60 3.86 -21.64
C PHE A 84 11.57 2.47 -20.99
N ALA A 85 12.55 2.17 -20.13
CA ALA A 85 12.70 0.87 -19.50
C ALA A 85 11.48 0.48 -18.66
N THR A 86 10.91 1.46 -17.96
CA THR A 86 9.73 1.28 -17.12
C THR A 86 8.46 1.16 -17.96
N PHE A 87 8.19 2.11 -18.86
CA PHE A 87 6.85 2.32 -19.41
C PHE A 87 6.57 1.66 -20.76
N VAL A 88 7.60 1.27 -21.52
CA VAL A 88 7.38 0.80 -22.89
C VAL A 88 6.40 -0.39 -22.93
N GLY A 89 5.27 -0.16 -23.61
CA GLY A 89 4.21 -1.14 -23.77
C GLY A 89 3.29 -1.30 -22.57
N MET A 90 3.36 -0.51 -21.50
CA MET A 90 2.40 -0.57 -20.39
C MET A 90 1.08 0.12 -20.76
N LYS A 91 -0.05 -0.35 -20.19
CA LYS A 91 -1.31 0.39 -20.28
C LYS A 91 -1.24 1.61 -19.37
N VAL A 92 -1.71 2.75 -19.86
CA VAL A 92 -1.71 4.00 -19.08
C VAL A 92 -2.59 3.88 -17.83
N SER A 93 -3.74 3.21 -17.95
CA SER A 93 -4.63 2.93 -16.82
C SER A 93 -3.95 2.17 -15.67
N ASP A 94 -3.03 1.25 -16.00
CA ASP A 94 -2.32 0.44 -15.00
C ASP A 94 -1.25 1.30 -14.29
N ILE A 95 -0.57 2.19 -15.03
CA ILE A 95 0.37 3.17 -14.49
C ILE A 95 -0.35 4.12 -13.53
N GLU A 96 -1.44 4.75 -13.98
CA GLU A 96 -2.26 5.67 -13.17
C GLU A 96 -2.79 4.99 -11.90
N SER A 97 -3.15 3.71 -12.01
CA SER A 97 -3.61 2.94 -10.88
C SER A 97 -2.49 2.73 -9.86
N VAL A 98 -1.26 2.38 -10.30
CA VAL A 98 -0.11 2.26 -9.38
C VAL A 98 0.29 3.61 -8.79
N ALA A 99 0.22 4.68 -9.58
CA ALA A 99 0.49 6.04 -9.11
C ALA A 99 -0.45 6.50 -8.00
N ARG A 100 -1.73 6.09 -8.04
CA ARG A 100 -2.71 6.38 -6.99
C ARG A 100 -2.62 5.45 -5.78
N ALA A 101 -2.35 4.17 -6.00
CA ALA A 101 -2.51 3.17 -4.95
C ALA A 101 -1.21 2.78 -4.24
N VAL A 102 -0.04 2.89 -4.90
CA VAL A 102 1.24 2.39 -4.35
C VAL A 102 2.18 3.53 -4.01
N LEU A 103 2.43 4.41 -4.97
CA LEU A 103 3.44 5.47 -4.84
C LEU A 103 3.22 6.43 -3.65
N PRO A 104 1.99 6.81 -3.24
CA PRO A 104 1.78 7.74 -2.14
C PRO A 104 2.42 7.29 -0.82
N LYS A 105 2.40 5.99 -0.53
CA LYS A 105 3.02 5.44 0.68
C LYS A 105 4.53 5.64 0.68
N PHE A 106 5.18 5.49 -0.47
CA PHE A 106 6.63 5.65 -0.60
C PHE A 106 7.05 7.12 -0.65
N TYR A 107 6.26 7.98 -1.31
CA TYR A 107 6.55 9.42 -1.35
C TYR A 107 6.37 10.09 0.01
N SER A 108 5.29 9.79 0.72
CA SER A 108 5.06 10.33 2.08
C SER A 108 6.18 9.94 3.06
N SER A 109 6.69 8.71 2.95
CA SER A 109 7.82 8.22 3.77
C SER A 109 9.17 8.82 3.37
N ASP A 110 9.22 9.66 2.33
CA ASP A 110 10.41 10.32 1.83
C ASP A 110 10.30 11.84 1.82
N LEU A 111 9.24 12.42 2.40
CA LEU A 111 9.00 13.86 2.40
C LEU A 111 10.03 14.60 3.27
N HIS A 112 10.64 15.66 2.74
CA HIS A 112 11.68 16.44 3.40
C HIS A 112 11.06 17.45 4.38
N PRO A 113 11.43 17.47 5.68
CA PRO A 113 10.74 18.27 6.69
C PRO A 113 10.89 19.78 6.50
N GLU A 114 12.08 20.28 6.18
CA GLU A 114 12.25 21.73 5.96
C GLU A 114 11.52 22.24 4.71
N THR A 115 11.54 21.47 3.63
CA THR A 115 10.77 21.79 2.43
C THR A 115 9.28 21.76 2.72
N TRP A 116 8.81 20.75 3.46
CA TRP A 116 7.41 20.67 3.87
C TRP A 116 6.98 21.84 4.75
N ARG A 117 7.82 22.28 5.71
CA ARG A 117 7.56 23.45 6.57
C ARG A 117 7.27 24.71 5.75
N VAL A 118 8.04 24.97 4.69
CA VAL A 118 7.82 26.13 3.83
C VAL A 118 6.65 25.89 2.87
N PHE A 119 6.62 24.72 2.22
CA PHE A 119 5.63 24.39 1.21
C PHE A 119 4.20 24.41 1.77
N SER A 120 3.98 23.82 2.94
CA SER A 120 2.67 23.79 3.60
C SER A 120 2.22 25.13 4.20
N SER A 121 3.13 26.09 4.37
CA SER A 121 2.80 27.44 4.87
C SER A 121 2.32 28.41 3.79
N CYS A 122 2.46 28.04 2.52
CA CYS A 122 2.11 28.89 1.39
C CYS A 122 0.65 28.67 0.97
N GLY A 123 -0.06 29.73 0.62
CA GLY A 123 -1.47 29.62 0.22
C GLY A 123 -1.69 29.01 -1.15
N LYS A 124 -0.69 29.09 -2.05
CA LYS A 124 -0.69 28.41 -3.34
C LYS A 124 0.60 27.66 -3.54
N SER A 125 0.51 26.46 -4.10
CA SER A 125 1.66 25.59 -4.28
C SER A 125 1.69 24.92 -5.67
N CYS A 126 2.87 24.98 -6.28
CA CYS A 126 3.16 24.43 -7.59
C CYS A 126 4.37 23.50 -7.52
N VAL A 127 4.30 22.38 -8.23
CA VAL A 127 5.42 21.43 -8.30
C VAL A 127 5.88 21.28 -9.75
N LEU A 128 7.19 21.47 -9.98
CA LEU A 128 7.84 21.27 -11.27
C LEU A 128 8.77 20.07 -11.17
N THR A 129 8.51 18.98 -11.87
CA THR A 129 9.34 17.77 -11.76
C THR A 129 9.82 17.24 -13.11
N ALA A 130 11.01 16.67 -13.12
CA ALA A 130 11.51 15.91 -14.26
C ALA A 130 10.82 14.54 -14.39
N ASN A 131 10.17 14.04 -13.33
CA ASN A 131 9.44 12.78 -13.37
C ASN A 131 8.19 12.86 -14.26
N PRO A 132 7.74 11.71 -14.81
CA PRO A 132 6.46 11.64 -15.51
C PRO A 132 5.32 12.13 -14.64
N ARG A 133 4.53 13.09 -15.14
CA ARG A 133 3.39 13.67 -14.40
C ARG A 133 2.44 12.59 -13.89
N VAL A 134 2.15 11.60 -14.74
CA VAL A 134 1.26 10.46 -14.43
C VAL A 134 1.67 9.67 -13.18
N MET A 135 2.95 9.69 -12.79
CA MET A 135 3.43 9.02 -11.57
C MET A 135 3.23 9.84 -10.29
N VAL A 136 3.26 11.15 -10.40
CA VAL A 136 3.41 12.04 -9.23
C VAL A 136 2.15 12.82 -8.90
N GLU A 137 1.32 13.10 -9.91
CA GLU A 137 0.21 14.05 -9.80
C GLU A 137 -0.80 13.63 -8.73
N ALA A 138 -1.15 12.35 -8.67
CA ALA A 138 -2.08 11.84 -7.66
C ALA A 138 -1.58 12.10 -6.23
N PHE A 139 -0.30 11.84 -5.96
CA PHE A 139 0.25 12.10 -4.62
C PHE A 139 0.28 13.60 -4.31
N LEU A 140 0.79 14.41 -5.24
CA LEU A 140 0.97 15.84 -5.04
C LEU A 140 -0.36 16.58 -4.86
N LYS A 141 -1.38 16.24 -5.66
CA LYS A 141 -2.71 16.86 -5.55
C LYS A 141 -3.53 16.28 -4.40
N ASP A 142 -3.69 14.96 -4.33
CA ASP A 142 -4.67 14.34 -3.42
C ASP A 142 -4.17 14.24 -1.97
N TYR A 143 -2.85 14.31 -1.74
CA TYR A 143 -2.25 14.19 -0.40
C TYR A 143 -1.51 15.44 0.06
N LEU A 144 -0.78 16.13 -0.81
CA LEU A 144 -0.07 17.36 -0.44
C LEU A 144 -0.86 18.64 -0.72
N GLY A 145 -1.99 18.57 -1.45
CA GLY A 145 -2.80 19.74 -1.78
C GLY A 145 -2.16 20.68 -2.79
N ALA A 146 -1.28 20.17 -3.67
CA ALA A 146 -0.66 20.99 -4.70
C ALA A 146 -1.70 21.51 -5.70
N ASP A 147 -1.76 22.82 -5.91
CA ASP A 147 -2.70 23.45 -6.85
C ASP A 147 -2.33 23.11 -8.30
N MET A 148 -1.03 23.04 -8.59
CA MET A 148 -0.52 22.79 -9.92
C MET A 148 0.66 21.83 -9.90
N VAL A 149 0.65 20.89 -10.84
CA VAL A 149 1.73 19.91 -11.02
C VAL A 149 2.09 19.89 -12.50
N THR A 150 3.34 20.25 -12.79
CA THR A 150 3.90 20.21 -14.14
C THR A 150 5.05 19.21 -14.14
N GLY A 151 4.86 18.12 -14.88
CA GLY A 151 5.82 17.03 -14.98
C GLY A 151 6.12 16.67 -16.43
N THR A 152 7.07 15.78 -16.65
CA THR A 152 7.36 15.25 -17.99
C THR A 152 6.14 14.50 -18.53
N GLU A 153 5.74 14.81 -19.76
CA GLU A 153 4.59 14.14 -20.40
C GLU A 153 5.06 12.95 -21.24
N ILE A 154 4.50 11.77 -20.98
CA ILE A 154 4.82 10.55 -21.74
C ILE A 154 3.98 10.47 -23.02
N HIS A 155 4.57 9.89 -24.06
CA HIS A 155 3.87 9.63 -25.30
C HIS A 155 3.02 8.36 -25.20
N VAL A 156 1.77 8.45 -25.67
CA VAL A 156 0.75 7.41 -25.54
C VAL A 156 0.15 7.12 -26.91
N PHE A 157 0.06 5.84 -27.25
CA PHE A 157 -0.61 5.38 -28.47
C PHE A 157 -1.61 4.28 -28.11
N ARG A 158 -2.88 4.45 -28.50
CA ARG A 158 -3.99 3.50 -28.22
C ARG A 158 -4.07 3.08 -26.74
N GLY A 159 -3.93 4.04 -25.82
CA GLY A 159 -3.99 3.80 -24.37
C GLY A 159 -2.77 3.08 -23.78
N ARG A 160 -1.69 2.91 -24.54
CA ARG A 160 -0.42 2.33 -24.08
C ARG A 160 0.71 3.34 -24.15
N ALA A 161 1.57 3.35 -23.16
CA ALA A 161 2.76 4.16 -23.15
C ALA A 161 3.78 3.60 -24.15
N THR A 162 4.33 4.46 -25.02
CA THR A 162 5.32 4.04 -26.03
C THR A 162 6.74 3.98 -25.46
N GLY A 163 6.94 4.42 -24.21
CA GLY A 163 8.26 4.59 -23.60
C GLY A 163 8.99 5.87 -24.05
N LEU A 164 8.39 6.67 -24.93
CA LEU A 164 8.92 7.95 -25.39
C LEU A 164 8.23 9.11 -24.65
N VAL A 165 8.81 10.30 -24.77
CA VAL A 165 8.28 11.53 -24.14
C VAL A 165 7.77 12.50 -25.20
N LYS A 166 6.73 13.26 -24.86
CA LYS A 166 6.18 14.32 -25.73
C LYS A 166 7.10 15.54 -25.71
N SER A 167 6.98 16.39 -26.74
CA SER A 167 7.61 17.72 -26.74
C SER A 167 7.11 18.56 -25.55
N PRO A 168 7.98 19.34 -24.86
CA PRO A 168 9.38 19.67 -25.16
C PRO A 168 10.42 18.64 -24.68
N GLY A 169 9.99 17.49 -24.14
CA GLY A 169 10.85 16.44 -23.62
C GLY A 169 10.86 16.40 -22.09
N ILE A 170 12.01 16.04 -21.51
CA ILE A 170 12.15 15.96 -20.04
C ILE A 170 12.20 17.38 -19.47
N LEU A 171 11.45 17.64 -18.40
CA LEU A 171 11.46 18.92 -17.70
C LEU A 171 12.68 19.06 -16.79
N VAL A 172 13.79 19.49 -17.37
CA VAL A 172 15.07 19.74 -16.68
C VAL A 172 15.65 21.06 -17.19
N GLY A 173 16.26 21.86 -16.32
CA GLY A 173 16.94 23.09 -16.74
C GLY A 173 15.96 24.10 -17.34
N LYS A 174 16.28 24.57 -18.55
CA LYS A 174 15.46 25.55 -19.28
C LYS A 174 14.03 25.06 -19.48
N ASN A 175 13.80 23.77 -19.73
CA ASN A 175 12.45 23.24 -19.90
C ASN A 175 11.58 23.42 -18.64
N LYS A 176 12.16 23.40 -17.43
CA LYS A 176 11.41 23.73 -16.19
C LYS A 176 11.06 25.22 -16.13
N ALA A 177 12.00 26.08 -16.52
CA ALA A 177 11.78 27.53 -16.55
C ALA A 177 10.70 27.90 -17.57
N ASP A 178 10.80 27.41 -18.81
CA ASP A 178 9.81 27.61 -19.86
C ASP A 178 8.44 27.07 -19.43
N ALA A 179 8.39 25.92 -18.74
CA ALA A 179 7.15 25.36 -18.21
C ALA A 179 6.53 26.24 -17.11
N LEU A 180 7.36 26.86 -16.26
CA LEU A 180 6.90 27.81 -15.24
C LEU A 180 6.34 29.08 -15.88
N GLU A 181 7.06 29.70 -16.80
CA GLU A 181 6.60 30.88 -17.53
C GLU A 181 5.28 30.60 -18.25
N ASN A 182 5.18 29.44 -18.90
CA ASN A 182 3.95 29.04 -19.58
C ASN A 182 2.77 28.86 -18.62
N ALA A 183 3.01 28.44 -17.38
CA ALA A 183 1.97 28.23 -16.38
C ALA A 183 1.52 29.53 -15.68
N PHE A 184 2.38 30.55 -15.67
CA PHE A 184 2.14 31.85 -15.02
C PHE A 184 1.97 33.03 -15.99
N LYS A 185 1.79 32.81 -17.31
CA LYS A 185 1.73 33.86 -18.35
C LYS A 185 0.94 35.12 -17.96
N ASP A 186 -0.25 34.95 -17.38
CA ASP A 186 -1.16 36.05 -17.02
C ASP A 186 -1.27 36.28 -15.50
N LYS A 187 -0.37 35.67 -14.71
CA LYS A 187 -0.39 35.68 -13.25
C LYS A 187 0.89 36.30 -12.69
N PRO A 188 0.85 36.89 -11.49
CA PRO A 188 2.07 37.31 -10.82
C PRO A 188 3.03 36.13 -10.68
N VAL A 189 4.32 36.40 -10.93
CA VAL A 189 5.37 35.40 -10.83
C VAL A 189 5.42 34.85 -9.40
N ALA A 190 5.70 33.55 -9.28
CA ALA A 190 5.74 32.88 -7.98
C ALA A 190 6.71 33.56 -7.01
N ASP A 191 6.33 33.59 -5.74
CA ASP A 191 7.05 34.32 -4.71
C ASP A 191 8.28 33.55 -4.23
N ILE A 192 8.17 32.22 -4.09
CA ILE A 192 9.24 31.39 -3.51
C ILE A 192 9.54 30.22 -4.45
N ALA A 193 10.81 30.01 -4.79
CA ALA A 193 11.29 28.81 -5.45
C ALA A 193 12.15 27.94 -4.55
N LEU A 194 11.93 26.62 -4.60
CA LEU A 194 12.69 25.61 -3.88
C LEU A 194 13.29 24.63 -4.91
N GLY A 195 14.59 24.40 -4.83
CA GLY A 195 15.31 23.43 -5.67
C GLY A 195 16.52 22.85 -4.96
N ASP A 196 17.14 21.80 -5.51
CA ASP A 196 18.28 21.12 -4.88
C ASP A 196 19.54 21.10 -5.75
N ARG A 197 19.39 21.40 -7.05
CA ARG A 197 20.46 21.28 -8.06
C ARG A 197 20.57 22.51 -8.96
N LYS A 198 21.70 22.58 -9.66
CA LYS A 198 21.96 23.63 -10.67
C LYS A 198 20.96 23.59 -11.83
N THR A 199 20.37 22.42 -12.11
CA THR A 199 19.33 22.26 -13.12
C THR A 199 18.01 22.90 -12.72
N ASP A 200 17.83 23.30 -11.46
CA ASP A 200 16.67 24.06 -10.98
C ASP A 200 16.89 25.57 -11.03
N TYR A 201 18.15 26.02 -11.05
CA TYR A 201 18.49 27.45 -11.02
C TYR A 201 17.78 28.29 -12.09
N PRO A 202 17.56 27.80 -13.33
CA PRO A 202 16.81 28.56 -14.33
C PRO A 202 15.41 28.97 -13.87
N PHE A 203 14.61 28.08 -13.29
CA PHE A 203 13.26 28.45 -12.83
C PHE A 203 13.30 29.19 -11.50
N MET A 204 14.29 28.88 -10.64
CA MET A 204 14.47 29.59 -9.37
C MET A 204 14.70 31.08 -9.61
N LYS A 205 15.56 31.45 -10.57
CA LYS A 205 15.83 32.85 -10.93
C LYS A 205 14.60 33.65 -11.37
N LEU A 206 13.53 32.99 -11.80
CA LEU A 206 12.29 33.65 -12.19
C LEU A 206 11.48 34.11 -10.97
N CYS A 207 11.62 33.44 -9.83
CA CYS A 207 10.83 33.71 -8.62
C CYS A 207 11.46 34.84 -7.77
N LYS A 208 10.64 35.50 -6.94
CA LYS A 208 11.09 36.65 -6.12
C LYS A 208 12.15 36.25 -5.09
N GLU A 209 11.91 35.14 -4.40
CA GLU A 209 12.82 34.52 -3.44
C GLU A 209 13.13 33.10 -3.89
N SER A 210 14.34 32.61 -3.58
CA SER A 210 14.79 31.29 -4.00
C SER A 210 15.71 30.66 -2.98
N TYR A 211 15.48 29.39 -2.67
CA TYR A 211 16.22 28.67 -1.65
C TYR A 211 16.66 27.29 -2.12
N VAL A 212 17.89 26.92 -1.75
CA VAL A 212 18.46 25.61 -2.06
C VAL A 212 18.27 24.65 -0.90
N VAL A 213 17.77 23.45 -1.22
CA VAL A 213 17.66 22.33 -0.30
C VAL A 213 18.98 21.53 -0.33
N PRO A 214 19.75 21.50 0.76
CA PRO A 214 21.00 20.77 0.80
C PRO A 214 20.74 19.26 0.87
N ALA A 215 21.58 18.46 0.20
CA ALA A 215 21.57 17.00 0.35
C ALA A 215 22.02 16.61 1.77
N LYS A 216 21.07 16.46 2.68
CA LYS A 216 21.29 15.94 4.03
C LYS A 216 20.59 14.59 4.17
N PRO A 217 21.25 13.48 3.77
CA PRO A 217 20.61 12.15 3.73
C PRO A 217 20.20 11.61 5.12
N LYS A 218 20.71 12.21 6.21
CA LYS A 218 20.40 11.82 7.59
C LYS A 218 19.16 12.49 8.17
N VAL A 219 18.53 13.41 7.45
CA VAL A 219 17.31 14.08 7.93
C VAL A 219 16.15 13.08 7.92
N GLU A 220 15.43 12.99 9.04
CA GLU A 220 14.23 12.14 9.14
C GLU A 220 13.11 12.67 8.26
N ALA A 221 12.29 11.78 7.72
CA ALA A 221 11.13 12.18 6.93
C ALA A 221 10.08 12.87 7.81
N VAL A 222 9.21 13.65 7.18
CA VAL A 222 8.00 14.15 7.84
C VAL A 222 7.21 12.99 8.43
N SER A 223 6.81 13.13 9.68
CA SER A 223 5.99 12.14 10.37
C SER A 223 4.59 12.10 9.78
N HIS A 224 3.99 10.90 9.68
CA HIS A 224 2.74 10.70 8.95
C HIS A 224 1.54 11.49 9.51
N ASP A 225 1.58 11.86 10.78
CA ASP A 225 0.61 12.71 11.50
C ASP A 225 0.61 14.17 11.01
N LYS A 226 1.70 14.64 10.39
CA LYS A 226 1.83 16.01 9.87
C LYS A 226 1.40 16.15 8.41
N LEU A 227 0.95 15.06 7.79
CA LEU A 227 0.43 15.09 6.43
C LEU A 227 -1.03 15.60 6.45
N PRO A 228 -1.45 16.42 5.47
CA PRO A 228 -2.83 16.92 5.42
C PRO A 228 -3.86 15.79 5.33
N LYS A 229 -3.47 14.67 4.73
CA LYS A 229 -4.30 13.48 4.57
C LYS A 229 -3.52 12.22 4.95
N PRO A 230 -3.98 11.45 5.96
CA PRO A 230 -3.32 10.21 6.35
C PRO A 230 -3.49 9.14 5.26
N ILE A 231 -2.44 8.33 5.08
CA ILE A 231 -2.47 7.20 4.14
C ILE A 231 -3.07 5.99 4.86
N VAL A 232 -4.40 5.90 4.85
CA VAL A 232 -5.12 4.77 5.43
C VAL A 232 -5.08 3.56 4.49
N PHE A 233 -5.18 3.82 3.18
CA PHE A 233 -5.19 2.79 2.15
C PHE A 233 -4.02 2.95 1.21
N HIS A 234 -3.23 1.90 1.11
CA HIS A 234 -2.29 1.71 0.01
C HIS A 234 -2.31 0.24 -0.45
N ASP A 235 -1.86 0.02 -1.68
CA ASP A 235 -1.65 -1.28 -2.29
C ASP A 235 -0.17 -1.45 -2.60
N GLY A 236 0.17 -2.58 -3.23
CA GLY A 236 1.53 -2.90 -3.64
C GLY A 236 2.04 -4.13 -2.91
N ARG A 237 2.97 -4.82 -3.57
CA ARG A 237 3.59 -6.06 -3.13
C ARG A 237 4.90 -5.82 -2.41
N LEU A 238 5.64 -4.76 -2.70
CA LEU A 238 6.90 -4.47 -2.00
C LEU A 238 6.64 -3.71 -0.69
N VAL A 239 7.32 -4.13 0.38
CA VAL A 239 7.29 -3.45 1.69
C VAL A 239 8.30 -2.29 1.72
N GLN A 240 9.48 -2.51 1.14
CA GLN A 240 10.59 -1.56 1.21
C GLN A 240 10.74 -0.78 -0.10
N LYS A 241 11.27 0.44 0.02
CA LYS A 241 11.63 1.28 -1.14
C LYS A 241 12.73 0.57 -1.95
N PRO A 242 12.49 0.21 -3.23
CA PRO A 242 13.43 -0.58 -4.02
C PRO A 242 14.57 0.30 -4.55
N THR A 243 15.55 0.59 -3.70
CA THR A 243 16.85 1.11 -4.16
C THR A 243 17.49 0.12 -5.15
N PRO A 244 18.44 0.51 -6.00
CA PRO A 244 19.07 -0.44 -6.95
C PRO A 244 19.59 -1.72 -6.27
N PHE A 245 20.19 -1.57 -5.09
CA PHE A 245 20.63 -2.70 -4.27
C PHE A 245 19.47 -3.57 -3.78
N MET A 246 18.41 -2.96 -3.20
CA MET A 246 17.24 -3.70 -2.74
C MET A 246 16.47 -4.37 -3.89
N ALA A 247 16.42 -3.74 -5.07
CA ALA A 247 15.84 -4.31 -6.28
C ALA A 247 16.61 -5.56 -6.72
N LEU A 248 17.95 -5.50 -6.71
CA LEU A 248 18.81 -6.66 -6.99
C LEU A 248 18.54 -7.80 -5.99
N LEU A 249 18.55 -7.51 -4.69
CA LEU A 249 18.25 -8.51 -3.66
C LEU A 249 16.86 -9.12 -3.85
N THR A 250 15.86 -8.30 -4.17
CA THR A 250 14.49 -8.75 -4.42
C THR A 250 14.44 -9.71 -5.62
N ILE A 251 15.12 -9.38 -6.72
CA ILE A 251 15.17 -10.22 -7.92
C ILE A 251 15.82 -11.58 -7.62
N LEU A 252 16.98 -11.57 -6.96
CA LEU A 252 17.71 -12.79 -6.60
C LEU A 252 16.95 -13.65 -5.60
N TRP A 253 16.21 -13.02 -4.69
CA TRP A 253 15.45 -13.72 -3.66
C TRP A 253 14.19 -14.40 -4.20
N ILE A 254 13.48 -13.82 -5.18
CA ILE A 254 12.17 -14.33 -5.61
C ILE A 254 12.18 -15.84 -5.98
N PRO A 255 13.13 -16.38 -6.77
CA PRO A 255 13.17 -17.81 -7.08
C PRO A 255 13.30 -18.69 -5.82
N VAL A 256 14.22 -18.34 -4.92
CA VAL A 256 14.46 -19.08 -3.67
C VAL A 256 13.28 -18.94 -2.72
N GLY A 257 12.80 -17.72 -2.53
CA GLY A 257 11.65 -17.39 -1.70
C GLY A 257 10.39 -18.08 -2.18
N PHE A 258 10.18 -18.23 -3.50
CA PHE A 258 9.01 -18.92 -4.05
C PHE A 258 9.02 -20.42 -3.70
N LEU A 259 10.17 -21.10 -3.84
CA LEU A 259 10.31 -22.49 -3.42
C LEU A 259 10.07 -22.66 -1.91
N LEU A 260 10.63 -21.76 -1.11
CA LEU A 260 10.40 -21.72 0.34
C LEU A 260 8.92 -21.48 0.67
N ALA A 261 8.25 -20.62 -0.09
CA ALA A 261 6.83 -20.37 0.08
C ALA A 261 5.98 -21.60 -0.22
N CYS A 262 6.29 -22.34 -1.29
CA CYS A 262 5.65 -23.61 -1.61
C CYS A 262 5.81 -24.62 -0.47
N LEU A 263 7.02 -24.76 0.08
CA LEU A 263 7.30 -25.65 1.20
C LEU A 263 6.49 -25.25 2.46
N ARG A 264 6.44 -23.96 2.79
CA ARG A 264 5.66 -23.43 3.92
C ARG A 264 4.16 -23.65 3.73
N ILE A 265 3.63 -23.41 2.54
CA ILE A 265 2.21 -23.68 2.22
C ILE A 265 1.90 -25.18 2.33
N ALA A 266 2.76 -26.03 1.77
CA ALA A 266 2.61 -27.48 1.85
C ALA A 266 2.64 -27.98 3.31
N ALA A 267 3.54 -27.46 4.15
CA ALA A 267 3.58 -27.79 5.57
C ALA A 267 2.26 -27.43 6.28
N GLY A 268 1.68 -26.27 5.98
CA GLY A 268 0.37 -25.88 6.53
C GLY A 268 -0.77 -26.79 6.05
N ALA A 269 -0.77 -27.16 4.77
CA ALA A 269 -1.83 -27.93 4.12
C ALA A 269 -1.82 -29.44 4.49
N LEU A 270 -0.63 -30.04 4.56
CA LEU A 270 -0.45 -31.49 4.65
C LEU A 270 -0.25 -32.00 6.08
N LEU A 271 0.26 -31.18 6.99
CA LEU A 271 0.53 -31.61 8.36
C LEU A 271 -0.71 -31.50 9.27
N PRO A 272 -0.81 -32.36 10.31
CA PRO A 272 -1.77 -32.17 11.39
C PRO A 272 -1.60 -30.81 12.08
N MET A 273 -2.71 -30.12 12.40
CA MET A 273 -2.68 -28.77 12.98
C MET A 273 -1.76 -28.59 14.21
N PRO A 274 -1.68 -29.53 15.17
CA PRO A 274 -0.75 -29.41 16.29
C PRO A 274 0.73 -29.35 15.89
N LEU A 275 1.10 -29.94 14.74
CA LEU A 275 2.48 -29.96 14.22
C LEU A 275 2.80 -28.75 13.33
N VAL A 276 1.78 -28.10 12.76
CA VAL A 276 1.96 -26.95 11.85
C VAL A 276 2.72 -25.81 12.53
N TYR A 277 2.46 -25.56 13.82
CA TYR A 277 3.19 -24.53 14.58
C TYR A 277 4.70 -24.78 14.58
N TYR A 278 5.13 -26.00 14.88
CA TYR A 278 6.54 -26.38 14.91
C TYR A 278 7.16 -26.41 13.51
N ALA A 279 6.42 -26.88 12.51
CA ALA A 279 6.87 -26.88 11.12
C ALA A 279 7.09 -25.45 10.60
N PHE A 280 6.16 -24.54 10.87
CA PHE A 280 6.31 -23.12 10.57
C PHE A 280 7.53 -22.53 11.24
N TRP A 281 7.74 -22.83 12.52
CA TRP A 281 8.92 -22.36 13.24
C TRP A 281 10.23 -22.87 12.63
N ALA A 282 10.31 -24.16 12.29
CA ALA A 282 11.47 -24.75 11.61
C ALA A 282 11.72 -24.13 10.23
N LEU A 283 10.66 -23.80 9.50
CA LEU A 283 10.72 -23.13 8.20
C LEU A 283 10.90 -21.61 8.30
N GLY A 284 11.12 -21.04 9.49
CA GLY A 284 11.42 -19.62 9.69
C GLY A 284 10.21 -18.68 9.78
N VAL A 285 8.99 -19.23 9.85
CA VAL A 285 7.75 -18.49 10.12
C VAL A 285 7.54 -18.43 11.63
N ARG A 286 7.42 -17.21 12.18
CA ARG A 286 7.26 -17.00 13.63
C ARG A 286 5.79 -16.83 13.97
N VAL A 287 5.30 -17.57 14.96
CA VAL A 287 3.92 -17.43 15.46
C VAL A 287 4.02 -17.14 16.94
N HIS A 288 3.53 -15.96 17.34
CA HIS A 288 3.49 -15.52 18.72
C HIS A 288 2.04 -15.60 19.21
N ILE A 289 1.84 -16.29 20.32
CA ILE A 289 0.51 -16.50 20.91
C ILE A 289 0.49 -15.72 22.23
N LYS A 290 -0.49 -14.84 22.39
CA LYS A 290 -0.71 -14.05 23.61
C LYS A 290 -2.12 -14.28 24.13
N GLY A 291 -2.30 -14.15 25.45
CA GLY A 291 -3.54 -14.49 26.13
C GLY A 291 -3.75 -16.01 26.22
N THR A 292 -4.93 -16.41 26.69
CA THR A 292 -5.27 -17.82 26.91
C THR A 292 -6.24 -18.29 25.82
N PRO A 293 -5.83 -19.18 24.90
CA PRO A 293 -6.73 -19.72 23.89
C PRO A 293 -7.86 -20.51 24.55
N PRO A 294 -9.12 -20.33 24.15
CA PRO A 294 -10.23 -21.06 24.74
C PRO A 294 -10.19 -22.55 24.38
N PRO A 295 -10.63 -23.44 25.29
CA PRO A 295 -10.67 -24.87 25.03
C PRO A 295 -11.64 -25.22 23.90
N PRO A 296 -11.51 -26.41 23.28
CA PRO A 296 -12.46 -26.86 22.27
C PRO A 296 -13.87 -27.01 22.81
N ALA A 297 -14.88 -26.61 22.02
CA ALA A 297 -16.28 -26.85 22.34
C ALA A 297 -16.54 -28.35 22.55
N LYS A 298 -17.09 -28.71 23.70
CA LYS A 298 -17.47 -30.08 24.04
C LYS A 298 -18.99 -30.23 23.95
N LYS A 299 -19.46 -30.78 22.83
CA LYS A 299 -20.90 -31.07 22.61
C LYS A 299 -21.50 -31.97 23.69
N SER A 300 -20.70 -32.85 24.29
CA SER A 300 -21.12 -33.76 25.37
C SER A 300 -21.57 -33.04 26.66
N ILE A 301 -21.22 -31.77 26.84
CA ILE A 301 -21.60 -30.94 28.00
C ILE A 301 -22.49 -29.76 27.55
N GLY A 302 -23.09 -29.84 26.36
CA GLY A 302 -23.99 -28.80 25.84
C GLY A 302 -23.30 -27.49 25.45
N GLN A 303 -21.97 -27.42 25.40
CA GLN A 303 -21.24 -26.23 24.96
C GLN A 303 -21.33 -26.08 23.43
N THR A 304 -21.89 -24.95 22.99
CA THR A 304 -21.92 -24.52 21.59
C THR A 304 -20.56 -23.96 21.17
N GLY A 305 -20.36 -23.84 19.85
CA GLY A 305 -19.13 -23.27 19.29
C GLY A 305 -18.95 -21.79 19.64
N VAL A 306 -17.69 -21.40 19.82
CA VAL A 306 -17.28 -20.00 20.00
C VAL A 306 -17.09 -19.34 18.64
N LEU A 307 -17.56 -18.08 18.52
CA LEU A 307 -17.31 -17.24 17.37
C LEU A 307 -16.10 -16.33 17.63
N PHE A 308 -15.00 -16.61 16.95
CA PHE A 308 -13.79 -15.78 16.99
C PHE A 308 -13.95 -14.56 16.09
N ILE A 309 -13.79 -13.37 16.66
CA ILE A 309 -13.88 -12.09 15.96
C ILE A 309 -12.49 -11.52 15.76
N CYS A 310 -11.96 -11.61 14.53
CA CYS A 310 -10.59 -11.22 14.22
C CYS A 310 -10.49 -9.86 13.54
N SER A 311 -9.46 -9.08 13.86
CA SER A 311 -8.97 -8.07 12.90
C SER A 311 -8.42 -8.74 11.65
N HIS A 312 -8.50 -8.06 10.50
CA HIS A 312 -8.18 -8.64 9.21
C HIS A 312 -6.96 -7.97 8.56
N ARG A 313 -5.80 -8.63 8.60
CA ARG A 313 -4.54 -8.16 8.02
C ARG A 313 -4.19 -8.87 6.72
N THR A 314 -4.45 -10.18 6.64
CA THR A 314 -4.27 -10.96 5.41
C THR A 314 -5.34 -12.03 5.29
N LEU A 315 -5.41 -12.72 4.13
CA LEU A 315 -6.25 -13.91 4.04
C LEU A 315 -5.82 -15.05 4.97
N LEU A 316 -4.58 -15.02 5.50
CA LEU A 316 -4.02 -16.07 6.34
C LEU A 316 -4.40 -15.93 7.81
N ASP A 317 -5.07 -14.85 8.22
CA ASP A 317 -5.41 -14.65 9.64
C ASP A 317 -6.17 -15.85 10.24
N PRO A 318 -7.21 -16.41 9.58
CA PRO A 318 -7.88 -17.62 10.05
C PRO A 318 -6.99 -18.87 10.14
N ILE A 319 -5.98 -18.97 9.27
CA ILE A 319 -5.03 -20.08 9.25
C ILE A 319 -4.08 -19.99 10.44
N PHE A 320 -3.56 -18.79 10.73
CA PHE A 320 -2.72 -18.56 11.90
C PHE A 320 -3.50 -18.66 13.21
N LEU A 321 -4.77 -18.26 13.24
CA LEU A 321 -5.66 -18.54 14.37
C LEU A 321 -5.80 -20.05 14.61
N SER A 322 -6.05 -20.83 13.56
CA SER A 322 -6.16 -22.30 13.66
C SER A 322 -4.85 -22.96 14.12
N THR A 323 -3.73 -22.42 13.64
CA THR A 323 -2.38 -22.84 14.07
C THR A 323 -2.16 -22.55 15.55
N ALA A 324 -2.55 -21.35 16.02
CA ALA A 324 -2.43 -20.96 17.42
C ALA A 324 -3.33 -21.78 18.36
N LEU A 325 -4.50 -22.19 17.88
CA LEU A 325 -5.43 -23.07 18.63
C LEU A 325 -5.03 -24.56 18.54
N GLY A 326 -4.12 -24.95 17.65
CA GLY A 326 -3.75 -26.35 17.40
C GLY A 326 -4.87 -27.17 16.75
N ARG A 327 -5.92 -26.54 16.20
CA ARG A 327 -7.09 -27.21 15.60
C ARG A 327 -7.69 -26.39 14.46
N LYS A 328 -8.33 -27.07 13.52
CA LYS A 328 -8.91 -26.45 12.32
C LYS A 328 -10.18 -25.68 12.67
N ILE A 329 -10.21 -24.37 12.42
CA ILE A 329 -11.40 -23.53 12.57
C ILE A 329 -11.89 -23.11 11.18
N PRO A 330 -13.13 -23.43 10.78
CA PRO A 330 -13.71 -22.95 9.54
C PRO A 330 -13.80 -21.41 9.51
N ALA A 331 -13.57 -20.81 8.35
CA ALA A 331 -13.58 -19.36 8.18
C ALA A 331 -14.66 -18.91 7.19
N VAL A 332 -15.45 -17.90 7.57
CA VAL A 332 -16.37 -17.24 6.64
C VAL A 332 -15.69 -16.07 5.93
N THR A 333 -15.83 -15.99 4.61
CA THR A 333 -15.13 -15.01 3.78
C THR A 333 -16.01 -14.42 2.68
N TYR A 334 -15.83 -13.13 2.38
CA TYR A 334 -16.60 -12.43 1.34
C TYR A 334 -16.02 -12.55 -0.08
N SER A 335 -14.71 -12.83 -0.19
CA SER A 335 -14.00 -12.88 -1.46
C SER A 335 -12.67 -13.62 -1.27
N LEU A 336 -12.63 -14.87 -1.74
CA LEU A 336 -11.40 -15.67 -1.83
C LEU A 336 -11.15 -16.07 -3.29
N SER A 337 -9.88 -16.13 -3.67
CA SER A 337 -9.50 -16.71 -4.96
C SER A 337 -9.68 -18.24 -4.91
N ARG A 338 -10.05 -18.86 -6.04
CA ARG A 338 -10.18 -20.32 -6.13
C ARG A 338 -8.88 -21.04 -5.76
N LEU A 339 -7.74 -20.50 -6.17
CA LEU A 339 -6.43 -21.07 -5.83
C LEU A 339 -6.21 -21.07 -4.31
N SER A 340 -6.49 -19.95 -3.65
CA SER A 340 -6.35 -19.82 -2.20
C SER A 340 -7.26 -20.78 -1.43
N GLU A 341 -8.44 -21.07 -1.96
CA GLU A 341 -9.39 -22.03 -1.38
C GLU A 341 -8.89 -23.47 -1.52
N VAL A 342 -8.32 -23.85 -2.67
CA VAL A 342 -7.75 -25.18 -2.91
C VAL A 342 -6.55 -25.48 -2.00
N ILE A 343 -5.67 -24.50 -1.80
CA ILE A 343 -4.45 -24.68 -0.98
C ILE A 343 -4.69 -24.42 0.52
N SER A 344 -5.92 -24.08 0.92
CA SER A 344 -6.23 -23.75 2.31
C SER A 344 -6.23 -25.00 3.21
N PRO A 345 -5.55 -24.98 4.36
CA PRO A 345 -5.55 -26.10 5.30
C PRO A 345 -6.86 -26.21 6.12
N ILE A 346 -7.68 -25.16 6.08
CA ILE A 346 -8.96 -25.04 6.77
C ILE A 346 -10.10 -24.90 5.77
N LYS A 347 -11.31 -25.28 6.21
CA LYS A 347 -12.52 -25.07 5.42
C LYS A 347 -12.82 -23.58 5.32
N THR A 348 -12.97 -23.08 4.10
CA THR A 348 -13.41 -21.70 3.85
C THR A 348 -14.83 -21.71 3.30
N ILE A 349 -15.65 -20.78 3.77
CA ILE A 349 -17.08 -20.74 3.46
C ILE A 349 -17.37 -19.35 2.90
N ARG A 350 -17.93 -19.31 1.68
CA ARG A 350 -18.20 -18.06 0.97
C ARG A 350 -19.53 -17.48 1.43
N LEU A 351 -19.52 -16.22 1.83
CA LEU A 351 -20.72 -15.45 2.15
C LEU A 351 -21.44 -15.01 0.86
N SER A 352 -22.76 -15.10 0.83
CA SER A 352 -23.60 -14.75 -0.32
C SER A 352 -23.85 -13.24 -0.43
N ARG A 353 -23.50 -12.46 0.60
CA ARG A 353 -23.81 -11.03 0.76
C ARG A 353 -25.29 -10.74 0.94
N ASP A 354 -26.09 -11.78 1.20
CA ASP A 354 -27.45 -11.65 1.67
C ASP A 354 -27.48 -11.88 3.19
N ARG A 355 -27.98 -10.89 3.93
CA ARG A 355 -27.90 -10.88 5.40
C ARG A 355 -28.63 -12.07 6.02
N ALA A 356 -29.82 -12.42 5.50
CA ALA A 356 -30.64 -13.49 6.06
C ALA A 356 -30.02 -14.87 5.80
N THR A 357 -29.57 -15.10 4.57
CA THR A 357 -28.91 -16.35 4.17
C THR A 357 -27.60 -16.54 4.93
N ASP A 358 -26.77 -15.50 5.02
CA ASP A 358 -25.49 -15.56 5.74
C ASP A 358 -25.71 -15.78 7.25
N ALA A 359 -26.71 -15.13 7.86
CA ALA A 359 -27.04 -15.33 9.26
C ALA A 359 -27.45 -16.78 9.58
N SER A 360 -28.36 -17.35 8.77
CA SER A 360 -28.83 -18.73 8.93
C SER A 360 -27.69 -19.74 8.80
N MET A 361 -26.83 -19.54 7.79
CA MET A 361 -25.65 -20.38 7.55
C MET A 361 -24.65 -20.31 8.71
N ILE A 362 -24.34 -19.11 9.21
CA ILE A 362 -23.42 -18.93 10.34
C ILE A 362 -23.97 -19.59 11.61
N LYS A 363 -25.27 -19.45 11.91
CA LYS A 363 -25.88 -20.11 13.07
C LYS A 363 -25.73 -21.63 13.01
N LYS A 364 -26.03 -22.24 11.85
CA LYS A 364 -25.85 -23.68 11.63
C LYS A 364 -24.39 -24.14 11.81
N LEU A 365 -23.42 -23.32 11.42
CA LEU A 365 -22.00 -23.62 11.62
C LEU A 365 -21.59 -23.55 13.10
N LEU A 366 -22.12 -22.59 13.85
CA LEU A 366 -21.86 -22.43 15.29
C LEU A 366 -22.45 -23.56 16.14
N GLU A 367 -23.57 -24.14 15.71
CA GLU A 367 -24.11 -25.39 16.29
C GLU A 367 -23.16 -26.58 16.04
N ALA A 368 -22.43 -26.56 14.91
CA ALA A 368 -21.50 -27.62 14.56
C ALA A 368 -20.18 -27.52 15.34
N GLY A 369 -19.71 -26.31 15.63
CA GLY A 369 -18.49 -26.04 16.39
C GLY A 369 -18.01 -24.60 16.21
N ASP A 370 -16.76 -24.34 16.56
CA ASP A 370 -16.18 -23.00 16.50
C ASP A 370 -16.08 -22.45 15.07
N LEU A 371 -16.16 -21.12 14.96
CA LEU A 371 -16.10 -20.41 13.68
C LEU A 371 -15.26 -19.15 13.82
N VAL A 372 -14.59 -18.73 12.74
CA VAL A 372 -13.92 -17.43 12.67
C VAL A 372 -14.55 -16.52 11.63
N ILE A 373 -14.72 -15.26 12.01
CA ILE A 373 -15.18 -14.18 11.14
C ILE A 373 -14.26 -12.95 11.26
N CYS A 374 -14.01 -12.32 10.12
CA CYS A 374 -13.30 -11.05 10.02
C CYS A 374 -14.31 -9.95 9.65
N PRO A 375 -14.90 -9.24 10.64
CA PRO A 375 -16.03 -8.35 10.40
C PRO A 375 -15.70 -7.08 9.59
N GLU A 376 -14.42 -6.76 9.40
CA GLU A 376 -13.96 -5.70 8.47
C GLU A 376 -14.36 -5.96 7.02
N GLY A 377 -14.53 -7.24 6.65
CA GLY A 377 -14.90 -7.68 5.30
C GLY A 377 -13.83 -7.45 4.22
N THR A 378 -12.72 -6.79 4.55
CA THR A 378 -11.52 -6.67 3.73
C THR A 378 -10.31 -6.47 4.63
N THR A 379 -9.12 -6.72 4.10
CA THR A 379 -7.87 -6.57 4.86
C THR A 379 -7.49 -5.11 5.04
N CYS A 380 -6.88 -4.74 6.16
CA CYS A 380 -6.23 -3.44 6.34
C CYS A 380 -4.81 -3.66 6.89
N ARG A 381 -3.81 -3.16 6.15
CA ARG A 381 -2.38 -3.40 6.45
C ARG A 381 -1.75 -2.32 7.33
N GLU A 382 -2.28 -1.11 7.26
CA GLU A 382 -1.85 0.02 8.08
C GLU A 382 -2.44 -0.11 9.50
N PRO A 383 -1.96 0.65 10.50
CA PRO A 383 -2.36 0.54 11.90
C PRO A 383 -3.77 1.09 12.19
N PHE A 384 -4.73 0.69 11.37
CA PHE A 384 -6.14 1.06 11.44
C PHE A 384 -7.01 -0.20 11.51
N LEU A 385 -8.17 -0.09 12.15
CA LEU A 385 -9.27 -1.05 12.01
C LEU A 385 -10.40 -0.44 11.19
N LEU A 386 -10.83 -1.16 10.17
CA LEU A 386 -12.03 -0.79 9.42
C LEU A 386 -13.28 -1.04 10.25
N ARG A 387 -14.39 -0.41 9.85
CA ARG A 387 -15.67 -0.57 10.51
C ARG A 387 -16.09 -2.03 10.53
N PHE A 388 -16.44 -2.55 11.71
CA PHE A 388 -16.95 -3.91 11.86
C PHE A 388 -18.41 -3.99 11.43
N SER A 389 -18.75 -4.99 10.62
CA SER A 389 -20.16 -5.36 10.40
C SER A 389 -20.79 -5.88 11.69
N ALA A 390 -21.98 -5.42 12.02
CA ALA A 390 -22.68 -5.79 13.26
C ALA A 390 -23.35 -7.18 13.22
N LEU A 391 -23.42 -7.81 12.04
CA LEU A 391 -24.18 -9.06 11.84
C LEU A 391 -23.81 -10.14 12.87
N PHE A 392 -22.53 -10.32 13.15
CA PHE A 392 -22.05 -11.40 14.03
C PHE A 392 -22.56 -11.27 15.46
N ALA A 393 -22.81 -10.04 15.94
CA ALA A 393 -23.22 -9.78 17.31
C ALA A 393 -24.65 -10.27 17.61
N GLU A 394 -25.47 -10.46 16.57
CA GLU A 394 -26.85 -10.95 16.68
C GLU A 394 -26.93 -12.50 16.64
N LEU A 395 -25.82 -13.18 16.35
CA LEU A 395 -25.83 -14.62 16.04
C LEU A 395 -25.51 -15.49 17.25
N THR A 396 -24.72 -15.00 18.20
CA THR A 396 -24.31 -15.75 19.40
C THR A 396 -23.84 -14.81 20.51
N ASN A 397 -23.92 -15.29 21.76
CA ASN A 397 -23.30 -14.67 22.94
C ASN A 397 -21.87 -15.18 23.19
N GLU A 398 -21.46 -16.23 22.49
CA GLU A 398 -20.14 -16.88 22.63
C GLU A 398 -19.10 -16.15 21.76
N LEU A 399 -18.80 -14.89 22.09
CA LEU A 399 -17.93 -14.01 21.30
C LEU A 399 -16.53 -13.92 21.93
N VAL A 400 -15.49 -14.31 21.18
CA VAL A 400 -14.09 -14.16 21.59
C VAL A 400 -13.35 -13.26 20.61
N PRO A 401 -13.00 -12.02 21.00
CA PRO A 401 -12.18 -11.14 20.19
C PRO A 401 -10.75 -11.65 20.08
N VAL A 402 -10.16 -11.55 18.89
CA VAL A 402 -8.77 -11.91 18.63
C VAL A 402 -8.08 -10.81 17.85
N ALA A 403 -7.04 -10.23 18.45
CA ALA A 403 -6.18 -9.26 17.82
C ALA A 403 -5.14 -9.97 16.94
N MET A 404 -5.18 -9.70 15.64
CA MET A 404 -4.26 -10.26 14.65
C MET A 404 -3.30 -9.17 14.17
N ALA A 405 -2.00 -9.41 14.33
CA ALA A 405 -0.94 -8.59 13.76
C ALA A 405 0.03 -9.47 12.97
N ASN A 406 0.68 -8.88 11.98
CA ASN A 406 1.73 -9.56 11.23
C ASN A 406 2.92 -8.65 11.00
N ARG A 407 4.06 -9.28 10.74
CA ARG A 407 5.29 -8.62 10.35
C ARG A 407 5.79 -9.22 9.05
N MET A 408 5.96 -8.36 8.07
CA MET A 408 6.50 -8.69 6.74
C MET A 408 7.68 -7.77 6.47
N SER A 409 8.71 -8.27 5.80
CA SER A 409 9.96 -7.53 5.60
C SER A 409 10.22 -7.18 4.14
N MET A 410 9.84 -8.05 3.20
CA MET A 410 10.06 -7.84 1.76
C MET A 410 8.75 -7.68 1.01
N PHE A 411 7.75 -8.51 1.32
CA PHE A 411 6.51 -8.57 0.54
C PHE A 411 5.24 -8.47 1.36
N HIS A 412 4.29 -7.65 0.88
CA HIS A 412 2.93 -7.65 1.37
C HIS A 412 2.14 -8.84 0.83
N GLY A 413 1.63 -9.66 1.77
CA GLY A 413 0.75 -10.81 1.50
C GLY A 413 -0.69 -10.45 1.15
N THR A 414 -0.96 -9.23 0.67
CA THR A 414 -2.29 -8.80 0.21
C THR A 414 -2.18 -7.90 -1.00
N THR A 415 -3.20 -7.88 -1.84
CA THR A 415 -3.38 -6.84 -2.85
C THR A 415 -4.85 -6.57 -3.11
N ALA A 416 -5.17 -5.32 -3.49
CA ALA A 416 -6.52 -4.95 -3.94
C ALA A 416 -6.70 -5.20 -5.45
N ARG A 417 -5.63 -5.01 -6.23
CA ARG A 417 -5.69 -5.00 -7.71
C ARG A 417 -4.94 -6.15 -8.38
N GLY A 418 -3.86 -6.64 -7.76
CA GLY A 418 -3.08 -7.74 -8.31
C GLY A 418 -3.79 -9.09 -8.24
N TRP A 419 -3.13 -10.14 -8.71
CA TRP A 419 -3.67 -11.50 -8.62
C TRP A 419 -3.67 -11.99 -7.16
N LYS A 420 -4.84 -11.96 -6.53
CA LYS A 420 -5.04 -12.38 -5.12
C LYS A 420 -4.62 -13.82 -4.83
N GLY A 421 -4.57 -14.69 -5.84
CA GLY A 421 -4.07 -16.06 -5.66
C GLY A 421 -2.63 -16.14 -5.18
N MET A 422 -1.83 -15.10 -5.47
CA MET A 422 -0.43 -15.01 -5.04
C MET A 422 -0.25 -14.48 -3.61
N ASP A 423 -1.31 -14.04 -2.94
CA ASP A 423 -1.25 -13.46 -1.59
C ASP A 423 -0.55 -14.39 -0.58
N PRO A 424 -0.86 -15.71 -0.51
CA PRO A 424 -0.17 -16.63 0.38
C PRO A 424 1.31 -16.77 0.03
N PHE A 425 1.63 -16.83 -1.27
CA PHE A 425 3.00 -16.97 -1.74
C PHE A 425 3.82 -15.74 -1.34
N TYR A 426 3.36 -14.52 -1.63
CA TYR A 426 4.07 -13.31 -1.22
C TYR A 426 4.27 -13.23 0.30
N PHE A 427 3.27 -13.62 1.10
CA PHE A 427 3.46 -13.71 2.54
C PHE A 427 4.59 -14.68 2.92
N PHE A 428 4.52 -15.93 2.44
CA PHE A 428 5.49 -16.97 2.78
C PHE A 428 6.83 -16.83 2.04
N MET A 429 6.95 -15.94 1.07
CA MET A 429 8.23 -15.57 0.44
C MET A 429 9.05 -14.64 1.32
N ASN A 430 8.49 -14.02 2.36
CA ASN A 430 9.29 -13.20 3.27
C ASN A 430 10.37 -14.08 3.95
N PRO A 431 11.61 -13.61 4.17
CA PRO A 431 12.64 -14.42 4.83
C PRO A 431 12.23 -14.96 6.20
N SER A 432 11.70 -14.10 7.08
CA SER A 432 11.15 -14.51 8.39
C SER A 432 9.87 -13.74 8.72
N PRO A 433 8.72 -14.15 8.13
CA PRO A 433 7.44 -13.53 8.45
C PRO A 433 7.03 -13.90 9.87
N ALA A 434 6.32 -13.00 10.54
CA ALA A 434 5.76 -13.26 11.86
C ALA A 434 4.25 -13.00 11.88
N TYR A 435 3.54 -13.79 12.66
CA TYR A 435 2.16 -13.56 13.07
C TYR A 435 2.10 -13.46 14.58
N GLU A 436 1.33 -12.50 15.07
CA GLU A 436 0.96 -12.39 16.47
C GLU A 436 -0.56 -12.57 16.59
N VAL A 437 -0.95 -13.53 17.41
CA VAL A 437 -2.34 -13.90 17.69
C VAL A 437 -2.59 -13.65 19.16
N THR A 438 -3.33 -12.59 19.46
CA THR A 438 -3.65 -12.18 20.83
C THR A 438 -5.11 -12.50 21.13
N PHE A 439 -5.34 -13.51 21.96
CA PHE A 439 -6.67 -13.86 22.45
C PHE A 439 -7.07 -12.88 23.56
N LEU A 440 -8.19 -12.18 23.36
CA LEU A 440 -8.81 -11.36 24.39
C LEU A 440 -9.86 -12.18 25.15
N ASN A 441 -10.26 -11.66 26.31
CA ASN A 441 -11.30 -12.31 27.11
C ASN A 441 -12.61 -12.40 26.33
N LYS A 442 -13.30 -13.54 26.50
CA LYS A 442 -14.67 -13.73 26.02
C LYS A 442 -15.55 -12.59 26.53
N LEU A 443 -16.45 -12.09 25.69
CA LEU A 443 -17.40 -11.07 26.12
C LEU A 443 -18.29 -11.62 27.25
N PRO A 444 -18.44 -10.87 28.35
CA PRO A 444 -19.40 -11.19 29.38
C PRO A 444 -20.83 -10.92 28.86
N HIS A 445 -21.82 -11.61 29.43
CA HIS A 445 -23.20 -11.59 28.94
C HIS A 445 -23.81 -10.19 28.89
N GLU A 446 -23.45 -9.32 29.84
CA GLU A 446 -23.96 -7.94 29.97
C GLU A 446 -23.54 -7.05 28.79
N LEU A 447 -22.51 -7.46 28.04
CA LEU A 447 -21.99 -6.76 26.88
C LEU A 447 -22.45 -7.37 25.54
N THR A 448 -23.41 -8.31 25.57
CA THR A 448 -23.98 -8.93 24.36
C THR A 448 -25.38 -8.41 24.04
N CYS A 449 -25.88 -8.72 22.83
CA CYS A 449 -27.22 -8.32 22.41
C CYS A 449 -28.32 -8.94 23.29
N SER A 450 -28.10 -10.14 23.85
CA SER A 450 -29.06 -10.78 24.75
C SER A 450 -29.30 -10.02 26.06
N ALA A 451 -28.37 -9.17 26.47
CA ALA A 451 -28.55 -8.26 27.61
C ALA A 451 -29.16 -6.90 27.22
N GLY A 452 -29.66 -6.75 25.99
CA GLY A 452 -30.33 -5.53 25.51
C GLY A 452 -29.42 -4.52 24.81
N LYS A 453 -28.14 -4.83 24.58
CA LYS A 453 -27.25 -4.00 23.75
C LYS A 453 -27.64 -4.09 22.28
N SER A 454 -27.46 -3.01 21.53
CA SER A 454 -27.61 -3.06 20.08
C SER A 454 -26.40 -3.77 19.45
N SER A 455 -26.63 -4.44 18.30
CA SER A 455 -25.55 -5.13 17.59
C SER A 455 -24.42 -4.21 17.14
N HIS A 456 -24.73 -2.94 16.86
CA HIS A 456 -23.75 -1.90 16.56
C HIS A 456 -22.89 -1.53 17.77
N GLU A 457 -23.48 -1.42 18.97
CA GLU A 457 -22.70 -1.16 20.20
C GLU A 457 -21.73 -2.28 20.50
N VAL A 458 -22.17 -3.54 20.39
CA VAL A 458 -21.33 -4.72 20.59
C VAL A 458 -20.19 -4.75 19.58
N ALA A 459 -20.47 -4.51 18.29
CA ALA A 459 -19.46 -4.50 17.24
C ALA A 459 -18.42 -3.37 17.44
N ASN A 460 -18.87 -2.17 17.77
CA ASN A 460 -18.00 -1.03 18.04
C ASN A 460 -17.17 -1.25 19.31
N TYR A 461 -17.73 -1.88 20.35
CA TYR A 461 -17.01 -2.24 21.56
C TYR A 461 -15.88 -3.23 21.27
N ILE A 462 -16.16 -4.30 20.52
CA ILE A 462 -15.14 -5.28 20.12
C ILE A 462 -14.07 -4.65 19.22
N GLN A 463 -14.47 -3.79 18.27
CA GLN A 463 -13.52 -3.06 17.42
C GLN A 463 -12.55 -2.23 18.28
N ARG A 464 -13.05 -1.49 19.28
CA ARG A 464 -12.22 -0.70 20.19
C ARG A 464 -11.31 -1.56 21.07
N MET A 465 -11.77 -2.70 21.58
CA MET A 465 -10.93 -3.60 22.36
C MET A 465 -9.77 -4.16 21.53
N ILE A 466 -10.03 -4.59 20.30
CA ILE A 466 -8.98 -5.10 19.40
C ILE A 466 -8.03 -3.96 19.01
N ALA A 467 -8.54 -2.77 18.72
CA ALA A 467 -7.72 -1.59 18.43
C ALA A 467 -6.79 -1.24 19.60
N ALA A 468 -7.33 -1.17 20.83
CA ALA A 468 -6.55 -0.89 22.03
C ALA A 468 -5.44 -1.94 22.25
N SER A 469 -5.75 -3.23 22.06
CA SER A 469 -4.76 -4.30 22.18
C SER A 469 -3.65 -4.20 21.14
N LEU A 470 -3.94 -3.68 19.94
CA LEU A 470 -2.97 -3.53 18.85
C LEU A 470 -2.28 -2.17 18.84
N SER A 471 -2.75 -1.20 19.65
CA SER A 471 -2.41 0.23 19.54
C SER A 471 -2.75 0.82 18.16
N TYR A 472 -3.92 0.44 17.62
CA TYR A 472 -4.40 0.86 16.30
C TYR A 472 -5.56 1.84 16.43
N GLU A 473 -5.79 2.62 15.37
CA GLU A 473 -6.88 3.59 15.35
C GLU A 473 -8.15 2.99 14.71
N CYS A 474 -9.31 3.19 15.34
CA CYS A 474 -10.59 2.77 14.77
C CYS A 474 -11.04 3.75 13.70
N THR A 475 -11.54 3.22 12.58
CA THR A 475 -12.11 4.04 11.50
C THR A 475 -13.55 3.64 11.21
N SER A 476 -14.29 4.56 10.59
CA SER A 476 -15.61 4.29 10.01
C SER A 476 -15.54 3.81 8.56
N PHE A 477 -14.33 3.70 7.99
CA PHE A 477 -14.12 3.27 6.61
C PHE A 477 -14.57 1.82 6.41
N THR A 478 -15.18 1.59 5.26
CA THR A 478 -15.71 0.30 4.85
C THR A 478 -14.88 -0.31 3.73
N ARG A 479 -15.19 -1.56 3.39
CA ARG A 479 -14.68 -2.21 2.19
C ARG A 479 -14.91 -1.37 0.93
N LYS A 480 -16.07 -0.72 0.80
CA LYS A 480 -16.41 0.10 -0.38
C LYS A 480 -15.44 1.27 -0.51
N ASP A 481 -15.14 1.94 0.60
CA ASP A 481 -14.23 3.08 0.65
C ASP A 481 -12.81 2.69 0.25
N LYS A 482 -12.32 1.54 0.75
CA LYS A 482 -11.02 0.98 0.36
C LYS A 482 -10.93 0.74 -1.14
N TYR A 483 -11.91 0.03 -1.71
CA TYR A 483 -11.88 -0.31 -3.14
C TYR A 483 -12.02 0.93 -4.02
N ARG A 484 -12.80 1.92 -3.59
CA ARG A 484 -12.93 3.20 -4.28
C ARG A 484 -11.62 3.96 -4.28
N ALA A 485 -10.94 4.04 -3.13
CA ALA A 485 -9.64 4.70 -3.00
C ALA A 485 -8.54 4.01 -3.81
N LEU A 486 -8.47 2.68 -3.80
CA LEU A 486 -7.36 1.93 -4.41
C LEU A 486 -7.58 1.55 -5.87
N ALA A 487 -8.80 1.18 -6.25
CA ALA A 487 -9.11 0.58 -7.53
C ALA A 487 -10.17 1.36 -8.34
N GLY A 488 -10.71 2.45 -7.80
CA GLY A 488 -11.74 3.26 -8.47
C GLY A 488 -13.06 2.53 -8.69
N ASN A 489 -13.33 1.43 -7.97
CA ASN A 489 -14.56 0.66 -8.05
C ASN A 489 -15.08 0.30 -6.65
N ASP A 490 -16.30 -0.23 -6.55
CA ASP A 490 -16.91 -0.54 -5.25
C ASP A 490 -16.58 -1.97 -4.74
N GLY A 491 -15.62 -2.67 -5.36
CA GLY A 491 -15.22 -4.03 -4.99
C GLY A 491 -16.19 -5.14 -5.42
N THR A 492 -17.19 -4.81 -6.25
CA THR A 492 -18.02 -5.77 -6.98
C THR A 492 -17.25 -6.27 -8.20
N VAL A 493 -16.97 -7.57 -8.25
CA VAL A 493 -16.48 -8.22 -9.47
C VAL A 493 -17.71 -8.43 -10.33
N VAL A 494 -17.88 -7.61 -11.38
CA VAL A 494 -18.86 -7.92 -12.43
C VAL A 494 -18.38 -9.23 -13.06
N GLU A 495 -19.17 -10.30 -12.94
CA GLU A 495 -18.88 -11.52 -13.69
C GLU A 495 -18.82 -11.14 -15.17
N LYS A 496 -17.65 -11.34 -15.80
CA LYS A 496 -17.58 -11.24 -17.25
C LYS A 496 -18.62 -12.21 -17.82
N PRO A 497 -19.44 -11.79 -18.81
CA PRO A 497 -20.39 -12.69 -19.43
C PRO A 497 -19.61 -13.93 -19.88
N LYS A 498 -20.02 -15.11 -19.37
CA LYS A 498 -19.53 -16.37 -19.93
C LYS A 498 -20.00 -16.38 -21.38
N LEU A 499 -19.08 -16.21 -22.33
CA LEU A 499 -19.37 -16.54 -23.73
C LEU A 499 -19.85 -17.99 -23.72
N SER A 500 -21.11 -18.18 -24.09
CA SER A 500 -21.70 -19.50 -24.19
C SER A 500 -20.91 -20.31 -25.22
N PRO A 501 -20.58 -21.59 -24.98
CA PRO A 501 -19.77 -22.40 -25.89
C PRO A 501 -20.41 -22.70 -27.26
N ASN A 502 -21.56 -22.12 -27.60
CA ASN A 502 -22.36 -22.48 -28.79
C ASN A 502 -22.66 -21.30 -29.71
N LYS A 503 -21.63 -20.54 -30.12
CA LYS A 503 -21.68 -19.72 -31.33
C LYS A 503 -20.36 -19.77 -32.09
N VAL A 504 -20.01 -20.98 -32.53
CA VAL A 504 -19.23 -21.19 -33.76
C VAL A 504 -20.12 -22.05 -34.67
N MET A 505 -21.02 -21.39 -35.40
CA MET A 505 -21.64 -21.91 -36.61
C MET A 505 -22.19 -20.70 -37.38
N GLY A 506 -21.77 -20.55 -38.64
CA GLY A 506 -22.47 -19.75 -39.64
C GLY A 506 -21.62 -18.74 -40.38
N CYS A 507 -21.01 -19.22 -41.47
CA CYS A 507 -20.48 -18.52 -42.65
C CYS A 507 -19.22 -17.67 -42.50
#